data_AF-A0A509LJZ4-F1
#
_entry.id   AF-A0A509LJZ4-F1
#
_cell.length_a   1.000
_cell.length_b   1.000
_cell.length_c   1.000
_cell.angle_alpha   90.00
_cell.angle_beta   90.00
_cell.angle_gamma   90.00
#
_symmetry.space_group_name_H-M   'P 1'
#
loop_
_entity.id
_entity.type
_entity.pdbx_description
1 polymer ?
#
loop_
_entity_poly.entity_id
_entity_poly.type
_entity_poly.pdbx_seq_one_letter_code
_entity_poly.pdbx_strand_id
1 'polypeptide(L)'
;MNLKVLTKRLLENPTVICYHRGFPSENASSNDCGAYRVHYFSTGMATLDIMGHEFAHSVHADEADFVYTVQSGAVAEHIADMFGHFLGFWTGLDPDWKHGEDGSGADSDGCGRDMEDPSRCDQPDTWNLRNFTPPPTTGAMITEEFTTTAVY
;
A
#
# COMPACT_ATOMS: atom_id res chain seq x y z
N MET A 1 20.22 -11.40 1.70
CA MET A 1 19.98 -10.15 2.47
C MET A 1 20.29 -10.43 3.94
N ASN A 2 21.07 -9.59 4.63
CA ASN A 2 21.53 -9.87 6.00
C ASN A 2 20.65 -9.09 6.98
N LEU A 3 19.90 -9.78 7.85
CA LEU A 3 18.97 -9.16 8.81
C LEU A 3 19.64 -8.06 9.66
N LYS A 4 20.94 -8.16 9.93
CA LYS A 4 21.72 -7.16 10.68
C LYS A 4 21.94 -5.85 9.91
N VAL A 5 21.96 -5.90 8.59
CA VAL A 5 22.04 -4.71 7.73
C VAL A 5 20.69 -4.02 7.66
N LEU A 6 19.61 -4.81 7.63
CA LEU A 6 18.22 -4.35 7.66
C LEU A 6 17.93 -3.54 8.94
N THR A 7 18.29 -4.10 10.10
CA THR A 7 18.09 -3.40 11.38
C THR A 7 18.92 -2.13 11.47
N LYS A 8 20.12 -2.11 10.87
CA LYS A 8 20.98 -0.92 10.89
C LYS A 8 20.40 0.21 10.03
N ARG A 9 19.86 -0.07 8.85
CA ARG A 9 19.25 0.94 7.98
C ARG A 9 17.94 1.51 8.55
N LEU A 10 17.08 0.65 9.10
CA LEU A 10 15.85 1.08 9.78
C LEU A 10 16.12 1.91 11.05
N LEU A 11 17.26 1.71 11.71
CA LEU A 11 17.68 2.51 12.87
C LEU A 11 18.41 3.81 12.48
N GLU A 12 19.00 3.87 11.28
CA GLU A 12 19.67 5.06 10.75
C GLU A 12 18.69 6.04 10.06
N ASN A 13 17.55 5.53 9.57
CA ASN A 13 16.44 6.31 9.01
C ASN A 13 15.21 6.22 9.93
N PRO A 14 15.08 7.06 10.98
CA PRO A 14 13.92 7.01 11.85
C PRO A 14 12.64 7.29 11.05
N THR A 15 11.69 6.35 11.10
CA THR A 15 10.33 6.56 10.60
C THR A 15 9.60 7.56 11.49
N VAL A 16 9.10 8.65 10.92
CA VAL A 16 8.32 9.67 11.64
C VAL A 16 6.91 9.67 11.09
N ILE A 17 5.93 9.33 11.92
CA ILE A 17 4.52 9.39 11.56
C ILE A 17 4.04 10.83 11.77
N CYS A 18 3.69 11.54 10.70
CA CYS A 18 3.19 12.92 10.76
C CYS A 18 1.69 12.95 10.48
N TYR A 19 0.88 13.03 11.53
CA TYR A 19 -0.55 13.29 11.37
C TYR A 19 -0.78 14.77 11.02
N HIS A 20 -1.15 15.07 9.77
CA HIS A 20 -1.41 16.44 9.33
C HIS A 20 -2.91 16.68 9.13
N ARG A 21 -3.51 17.56 9.95
CA ARG A 21 -4.87 18.10 9.68
C ARG A 21 -4.76 19.11 8.53
N GLY A 22 -4.97 18.67 7.29
CA GLY A 22 -5.06 19.61 6.16
C GLY A 22 -4.85 19.05 4.75
N PHE A 23 -4.88 17.73 4.54
CA PHE A 23 -4.90 17.18 3.18
C PHE A 23 -6.22 17.54 2.48
N PRO A 24 -6.19 18.10 1.25
CA PRO A 24 -7.40 18.56 0.56
C PRO A 24 -8.26 17.43 -0.03
N SER A 25 -7.87 16.17 0.13
CA SER A 25 -8.64 14.98 -0.27
C SER A 25 -8.45 13.86 0.76
N GLU A 26 -9.43 12.95 0.87
CA GLU A 26 -9.32 11.71 1.63
C GLU A 26 -8.21 10.86 1.03
N ASN A 27 -7.05 10.79 1.70
CA ASN A 27 -5.91 10.02 1.23
C ASN A 27 -4.90 9.73 2.35
N ALA A 28 -4.07 8.74 2.13
CA ALA A 28 -2.82 8.50 2.84
C ALA A 28 -1.63 8.58 1.86
N SER A 29 -0.43 8.85 2.37
CA SER A 29 0.78 8.78 1.53
C SER A 29 2.06 8.68 2.34
N SER A 30 3.08 8.10 1.72
CA SER A 30 4.43 7.98 2.25
C SER A 30 5.42 8.77 1.42
N ASN A 31 6.24 9.57 2.08
CA ASN A 31 7.21 10.46 1.44
C ASN A 31 8.56 10.43 2.14
N ASP A 32 9.61 10.74 1.38
CA ASP A 32 10.96 10.99 1.91
C ASP A 32 11.21 12.49 2.00
N CYS A 33 11.54 13.00 3.18
CA CYS A 33 11.94 14.40 3.34
C CYS A 33 13.47 14.58 3.49
N GLY A 34 14.25 13.52 3.20
CA GLY A 34 15.72 13.51 3.20
C GLY A 34 16.37 13.26 4.56
N ALA A 35 15.59 13.19 5.63
CA ALA A 35 16.08 12.89 6.99
C ALA A 35 15.23 11.83 7.71
N TYR A 36 13.97 11.68 7.31
CA TYR A 36 13.01 10.74 7.87
C TYR A 36 12.00 10.34 6.81
N ARG A 37 11.46 9.13 6.96
CA ARG A 37 10.30 8.67 6.21
C ARG A 37 9.05 9.26 6.88
N VAL A 38 8.21 9.92 6.10
CA VAL A 38 6.99 10.61 6.59
C VAL A 38 5.76 9.94 6.03
N HIS A 39 4.87 9.54 6.93
CA HIS A 39 3.53 9.08 6.57
C HIS A 39 2.50 10.16 6.89
N TYR A 40 1.65 10.46 5.92
CA TYR A 40 0.54 11.40 6.02
C TYR A 40 -0.77 10.65 5.94
N PHE A 41 -1.71 11.00 6.81
CA PHE A 41 -3.06 10.45 6.81
C PHE A 41 -4.06 11.59 6.93
N SER A 42 -5.05 11.64 6.06
CA SER A 42 -6.22 12.50 6.30
C SER A 42 -7.07 11.93 7.44
N THR A 43 -8.03 12.74 7.92
CA THR A 43 -9.00 12.29 8.93
C THR A 43 -9.68 11.01 8.45
N GLY A 44 -9.66 9.96 9.27
CA GLY A 44 -10.33 8.69 8.97
C GLY A 44 -9.54 7.70 8.09
N MET A 45 -8.31 8.03 7.69
CA MET A 45 -7.46 7.14 6.87
C MET A 45 -6.36 6.42 7.67
N ALA A 46 -6.33 6.59 8.99
CA ALA A 46 -5.35 5.94 9.86
C ALA A 46 -5.90 4.60 10.41
N THR A 47 -6.27 3.70 9.50
CA THR A 47 -6.67 2.32 9.79
C THR A 47 -5.46 1.39 9.75
N LEU A 48 -5.58 0.18 10.30
CA LEU A 48 -4.42 -0.66 10.56
C LEU A 48 -3.73 -1.13 9.27
N ASP A 49 -4.53 -1.58 8.33
CA ASP A 49 -4.17 -1.96 6.98
C ASP A 49 -3.55 -0.80 6.17
N ILE A 50 -4.15 0.40 6.17
CA ILE A 50 -3.63 1.61 5.50
C ILE A 50 -2.32 2.05 6.15
N MET A 51 -2.23 2.06 7.49
CA MET A 51 -0.98 2.39 8.19
C MET A 51 0.14 1.39 7.89
N GLY A 52 -0.19 0.09 7.80
CA GLY A 52 0.77 -0.95 7.42
C GLY A 52 1.24 -0.82 5.97
N HIS A 53 0.33 -0.51 5.05
CA HIS A 53 0.61 -0.21 3.65
C HIS A 53 1.58 0.97 3.51
N GLU A 54 1.28 2.09 4.14
CA GLU A 54 2.15 3.27 4.09
C GLU A 54 3.53 2.99 4.70
N PHE A 55 3.57 2.26 5.82
CA PHE A 55 4.84 1.84 6.40
C PHE A 55 5.68 1.00 5.43
N ALA A 56 5.04 0.07 4.72
CA ALA A 56 5.70 -0.80 3.77
C ALA A 56 6.29 -0.05 2.57
N HIS A 57 5.67 1.05 2.11
CA HIS A 57 6.29 1.94 1.13
C HIS A 57 7.66 2.44 1.55
N SER A 58 7.83 2.76 2.83
CA SER A 58 9.12 3.19 3.35
C SER A 58 10.13 2.05 3.45
N VAL A 59 9.66 0.84 3.78
CA VAL A 59 10.51 -0.35 3.82
C VAL A 59 11.03 -0.69 2.44
N HIS A 60 10.16 -0.83 1.44
CA HIS A 60 10.60 -1.26 0.12
C HIS A 60 11.35 -0.15 -0.66
N ALA A 61 11.15 1.12 -0.32
CA ALA A 61 11.99 2.22 -0.80
C ALA A 61 13.46 2.10 -0.34
N ASP A 62 13.72 1.59 0.87
CA ASP A 62 15.10 1.42 1.40
C ASP A 62 15.78 0.13 0.93
N GLU A 63 15.00 -0.83 0.43
CA GLU A 63 15.48 -2.18 0.11
C GLU A 63 15.49 -2.49 -1.40
N ALA A 64 14.40 -2.22 -2.11
CA ALA A 64 14.23 -2.55 -3.53
C ALA A 64 14.16 -1.30 -4.42
N ASP A 65 13.70 -0.17 -3.87
CA ASP A 65 13.54 1.13 -4.55
C ASP A 65 12.80 0.98 -5.88
N PHE A 66 11.57 0.43 -5.81
CA PHE A 66 10.76 0.18 -7.00
C PHE A 66 10.48 1.49 -7.75
N VAL A 67 10.70 1.48 -9.06
CA VAL A 67 10.25 2.58 -9.91
C VAL A 67 8.73 2.54 -9.95
N TYR A 68 8.09 3.60 -9.49
CA TYR A 68 6.65 3.65 -9.29
C TYR A 68 5.89 3.87 -10.61
N THR A 69 5.95 2.89 -11.49
CA THR A 69 5.35 2.93 -12.82
C THR A 69 5.02 1.53 -13.32
N VAL A 70 3.89 1.40 -14.02
CA VAL A 70 3.44 0.17 -14.67
C VAL A 70 3.53 -1.03 -13.72
N GLN A 71 4.16 -2.15 -14.12
CA GLN A 71 4.24 -3.36 -13.31
C GLN A 71 5.13 -3.19 -12.06
N SER A 72 6.15 -2.34 -12.13
CA SER A 72 7.02 -2.09 -10.97
C SER A 72 6.27 -1.32 -9.88
N GLY A 73 5.39 -0.39 -10.26
CA GLY A 73 4.46 0.26 -9.34
C GLY A 73 3.44 -0.71 -8.77
N ALA A 74 2.84 -1.56 -9.61
CA ALA A 74 1.89 -2.59 -9.17
C ALA A 74 2.48 -3.53 -8.10
N VAL A 75 3.71 -3.99 -8.30
CA VAL A 75 4.41 -4.83 -7.32
C VAL A 75 4.69 -4.06 -6.02
N ALA A 76 4.99 -2.77 -6.11
CA ALA A 76 5.24 -1.92 -4.95
C ALA A 76 3.98 -1.72 -4.09
N GLU A 77 2.82 -1.52 -4.72
CA GLU A 77 1.51 -1.43 -4.05
C GLU A 77 1.12 -2.76 -3.40
N HIS A 78 1.27 -3.86 -4.12
CA HIS A 78 0.88 -5.15 -3.56
C HIS A 78 1.75 -5.59 -2.38
N ILE A 79 3.05 -5.34 -2.43
CA ILE A 79 3.91 -5.56 -1.26
C ILE A 79 3.40 -4.70 -0.09
N ALA A 80 2.95 -3.46 -0.35
CA ALA A 80 2.40 -2.62 0.69
C ALA A 80 1.09 -3.19 1.27
N ASP A 81 0.15 -3.62 0.43
CA ASP A 81 -1.10 -4.27 0.87
C ASP A 81 -0.81 -5.49 1.75
N MET A 82 0.05 -6.41 1.30
CA MET A 82 0.43 -7.60 2.07
C MET A 82 0.90 -7.28 3.49
N PHE A 83 1.70 -6.22 3.66
CA PHE A 83 2.17 -5.81 4.98
C PHE A 83 1.03 -5.30 5.87
N GLY A 84 0.08 -4.55 5.30
CA GLY A 84 -1.15 -4.14 5.97
C GLY A 84 -1.92 -5.34 6.51
N HIS A 85 -2.24 -6.31 5.64
CA HIS A 85 -3.00 -7.50 6.05
C HIS A 85 -2.24 -8.35 7.06
N PHE A 86 -0.92 -8.57 6.87
CA PHE A 86 -0.13 -9.33 7.84
C PHE A 86 -0.13 -8.68 9.22
N LEU A 87 -0.13 -7.34 9.30
CA LEU A 87 -0.28 -6.63 10.56
C LEU A 87 -1.68 -6.84 11.15
N GLY A 88 -2.72 -6.76 10.33
CA GLY A 88 -4.11 -7.08 10.70
C GLY A 88 -4.25 -8.47 11.32
N PHE A 89 -3.80 -9.51 10.62
CA PHE A 89 -3.77 -10.89 11.10
C PHE A 89 -2.90 -11.08 12.35
N TRP A 90 -1.72 -10.46 12.40
CA TRP A 90 -0.81 -10.60 13.53
C TRP A 90 -1.35 -9.98 14.82
N THR A 91 -2.02 -8.83 14.71
CA THR A 91 -2.65 -8.18 15.87
C THR A 91 -4.01 -8.79 16.22
N GLY A 92 -4.69 -9.40 15.25
CA GLY A 92 -6.06 -9.91 15.37
C GLY A 92 -7.12 -8.81 15.45
N LEU A 93 -6.76 -7.56 15.15
CA LEU A 93 -7.69 -6.42 15.17
C LEU A 93 -8.44 -6.24 13.86
N ASP A 94 -7.80 -6.62 12.75
CA ASP A 94 -8.31 -6.51 11.39
C ASP A 94 -7.84 -7.73 10.54
N PRO A 95 -8.25 -8.96 10.90
CA PRO A 95 -7.72 -10.18 10.30
C PRO A 95 -8.49 -10.57 9.03
N ASP A 96 -8.52 -9.68 8.05
CA ASP A 96 -9.09 -9.97 6.74
C ASP A 96 -8.20 -9.49 5.59
N TRP A 97 -8.71 -9.65 4.38
CA TRP A 97 -7.97 -9.44 3.14
C TRP A 97 -8.54 -8.31 2.30
N LYS A 98 -9.30 -7.43 2.95
CA LYS A 98 -9.78 -6.17 2.42
C LYS A 98 -8.85 -5.06 2.86
N HIS A 99 -8.73 -4.08 1.98
CA HIS A 99 -7.92 -2.90 2.24
C HIS A 99 -8.79 -1.66 2.07
N GLY A 100 -8.73 -0.77 3.05
CA GLY A 100 -9.36 0.53 3.11
C GLY A 100 -10.84 0.49 3.50
N GLU A 101 -11.40 -0.67 3.82
CA GLU A 101 -12.80 -0.88 4.21
C GLU A 101 -13.17 -0.18 5.53
N ASP A 102 -12.23 -0.08 6.46
CA ASP A 102 -12.39 0.66 7.72
C ASP A 102 -12.11 2.18 7.58
N GLY A 103 -11.65 2.61 6.39
CA GLY A 103 -11.26 3.98 6.10
C GLY A 103 -12.44 4.90 5.79
N SER A 104 -12.27 6.21 5.98
CA SER A 104 -13.32 7.19 5.66
C SER A 104 -13.68 7.29 4.17
N GLY A 105 -12.83 6.76 3.29
CA GLY A 105 -13.05 6.71 1.83
C GLY A 105 -13.69 5.41 1.34
N ALA A 106 -14.05 4.48 2.23
CA ALA A 106 -14.70 3.23 1.86
C ALA A 106 -16.05 3.51 1.16
N ASP A 107 -16.30 2.86 0.02
CA ASP A 107 -17.59 2.94 -0.65
C ASP A 107 -18.69 2.23 0.18
N SER A 108 -19.95 2.31 -0.27
CA SER A 108 -21.08 1.67 0.43
C SER A 108 -20.98 0.15 0.51
N ASP A 109 -20.14 -0.47 -0.31
CA ASP A 109 -19.87 -1.91 -0.34
C ASP A 109 -18.60 -2.28 0.48
N GLY A 110 -17.91 -1.29 1.05
CA GLY A 110 -16.66 -1.45 1.78
C GLY A 110 -15.45 -1.73 0.86
N CYS A 111 -15.53 -1.38 -0.42
CA CYS A 111 -14.51 -1.71 -1.41
C CYS A 111 -13.48 -0.57 -1.56
N GLY A 112 -12.33 -0.73 -0.89
CA GLY A 112 -11.07 -0.09 -1.32
C GLY A 112 -10.31 -1.00 -2.28
N ARG A 113 -9.84 -2.16 -1.78
CA ARG A 113 -9.36 -3.32 -2.55
C ARG A 113 -9.72 -4.61 -1.80
N ASP A 114 -9.82 -5.73 -2.51
CA ASP A 114 -10.06 -7.07 -1.94
C ASP A 114 -9.04 -8.03 -2.56
N MET A 115 -8.12 -8.58 -1.75
CA MET A 115 -7.12 -9.53 -2.24
C MET A 115 -7.65 -10.96 -2.39
N GLU A 116 -8.79 -11.29 -1.76
CA GLU A 116 -9.46 -12.58 -1.93
C GLU A 116 -10.19 -12.62 -3.28
N ASP A 117 -10.87 -11.53 -3.60
CA ASP A 117 -11.66 -11.37 -4.83
C ASP A 117 -11.55 -9.94 -5.38
N PRO A 118 -10.46 -9.62 -6.12
CA PRO A 118 -10.21 -8.28 -6.66
C PRO A 118 -11.33 -7.76 -7.55
N SER A 119 -12.03 -8.68 -8.22
CA SER A 119 -13.13 -8.36 -9.14
C SER A 119 -14.29 -7.65 -8.42
N ARG A 120 -14.42 -7.81 -7.10
CA ARG A 120 -15.43 -7.12 -6.29
C ARG A 120 -15.22 -5.62 -6.19
N CYS A 121 -13.97 -5.16 -6.30
CA CYS A 121 -13.61 -3.75 -6.26
C CYS A 121 -13.16 -3.24 -7.64
N ASP A 122 -13.69 -3.83 -8.72
CA ASP A 122 -13.35 -3.51 -10.11
C ASP A 122 -11.83 -3.62 -10.43
N GLN A 123 -11.09 -4.42 -9.66
CA GLN A 123 -9.67 -4.68 -9.89
C GLN A 123 -9.50 -5.96 -10.74
N PRO A 124 -8.49 -6.00 -11.63
CA PRO A 124 -8.16 -7.22 -12.37
C PRO A 124 -7.68 -8.33 -11.42
N ASP A 125 -8.15 -9.55 -11.66
CA ASP A 125 -7.81 -10.75 -10.87
C ASP A 125 -6.86 -11.71 -11.60
N THR A 126 -6.60 -11.47 -12.89
CA THR A 126 -5.85 -12.34 -13.79
C THR A 126 -5.06 -11.56 -14.82
N TRP A 127 -3.92 -12.11 -15.22
CA TRP A 127 -3.07 -11.52 -16.26
C TRP A 127 -3.67 -11.71 -17.65
N ASN A 128 -4.05 -10.59 -18.28
CA ASN A 128 -4.65 -10.55 -19.61
C ASN A 128 -3.72 -9.85 -20.62
N LEU A 129 -2.92 -10.63 -21.35
CA LEU A 129 -2.03 -10.11 -22.41
C LEU A 129 -2.76 -9.42 -23.59
N ARG A 130 -4.09 -9.57 -23.72
CA ARG A 130 -4.84 -9.06 -24.88
C ARG A 130 -5.32 -7.62 -24.73
N ASN A 131 -5.49 -7.12 -23.51
CA ASN A 131 -6.05 -5.80 -23.24
C ASN A 131 -5.13 -4.89 -22.41
N PHE A 132 -3.81 -5.11 -22.47
CA PHE A 132 -2.85 -4.21 -21.82
C PHE A 132 -2.90 -2.81 -22.46
N THR A 133 -3.61 -1.89 -21.82
CA THR A 133 -3.51 -0.45 -22.12
C THR A 133 -2.77 0.22 -20.97
N PRO A 134 -1.51 0.66 -21.16
CA PRO A 134 -0.82 1.39 -20.12
C PRO A 134 -1.62 2.67 -19.82
N PRO A 135 -1.86 3.00 -18.54
CA PRO A 135 -2.63 4.18 -18.22
C PRO A 135 -1.94 5.45 -18.72
N PRO A 136 -2.70 6.49 -19.06
CA PRO A 136 -2.15 7.76 -19.52
C PRO A 136 -1.45 8.56 -18.40
N THR A 137 -1.44 8.09 -17.15
CA THR A 137 -0.87 8.81 -16.00
C THR A 137 -0.02 7.91 -15.10
N THR A 138 0.91 8.55 -14.41
CA THR A 138 1.87 8.04 -13.41
C THR A 138 1.25 7.44 -12.14
N GLY A 139 -0.02 7.05 -12.15
CA GLY A 139 -0.69 6.46 -10.99
C GLY A 139 -0.54 4.95 -10.99
N ALA A 140 0.23 4.40 -10.05
CA ALA A 140 0.33 2.95 -9.83
C ALA A 140 -1.03 2.32 -9.44
N MET A 141 -1.92 3.11 -8.84
CA MET A 141 -3.24 2.68 -8.34
C MET A 141 -4.19 2.08 -9.38
N ILE A 142 -3.92 2.24 -10.69
CA ILE A 142 -4.81 1.75 -11.78
C ILE A 142 -4.22 0.59 -12.57
N THR A 143 -3.10 0.01 -12.14
CA THR A 143 -2.53 -1.19 -12.76
C THR A 143 -2.12 -2.23 -11.73
N GLU A 144 -2.99 -2.55 -10.78
CA GLU A 144 -2.95 -3.79 -9.97
C GLU A 144 -3.07 -5.08 -10.84
N GLU A 145 -2.64 -5.03 -12.11
CA GLU A 145 -2.73 -6.10 -13.11
C GLU A 145 -1.89 -7.34 -12.74
N PHE A 146 -1.11 -7.29 -11.65
CA PHE A 146 -0.04 -8.25 -11.42
C PHE A 146 -0.09 -9.09 -10.16
N THR A 147 -0.88 -8.81 -9.12
CA THR A 147 -0.43 -9.35 -7.82
C THR A 147 -1.47 -9.71 -6.76
N THR A 148 -2.67 -9.15 -6.74
CA THR A 148 -3.62 -9.39 -5.64
C THR A 148 -3.98 -10.87 -5.43
N THR A 149 -4.08 -11.68 -6.48
CA THR A 149 -4.43 -13.11 -6.40
C THR A 149 -3.25 -14.08 -6.24
N ALA A 150 -2.00 -13.64 -6.42
CA ALA A 150 -0.85 -14.57 -6.50
C ALA A 150 -0.37 -15.11 -5.13
N VAL A 151 -0.87 -14.55 -4.03
CA VAL A 151 -0.45 -14.85 -2.65
C VAL A 151 -1.53 -15.61 -1.87
N TYR A 152 -2.72 -15.73 -2.46
CA TYR A 152 -3.85 -16.47 -1.92
C TYR A 152 -3.86 -17.95 -2.32
#